data_AF-A0A848UIM7-F1
#
_entry.id   AF-A0A848UIM7-F1
#
_cell.length_a   1.000
_cell.length_b   1.000
_cell.length_c   1.000
_cell.angle_alpha   90.00
_cell.angle_beta   90.00
_cell.angle_gamma   90.00
#
_symmetry.space_group_name_H-M   'P 1'
#
loop_
_entity.id
_entity.type
_entity.pdbx_description
1 polymer ?
#
loop_
_entity_poly.entity_id
_entity_poly.type
_entity_poly.pdbx_seq_one_letter_code
_entity_poly.pdbx_strand_id
1 'polypeptide(L)'
;VAVHEGLLKHRGESPFDDKWFERPDTDHRVTTRIEVGDFMWARTQSLLAHATQVDPTAAFWFGLSDQELADIYPWEDWILARSLVGEIPSHDEPEYTLFQGISASIEVVS
;
A
#
# COMPACT_ATOMS: atom_id res chain seq x y z
N VAL A 1 -2.39 10.56 -3.88
CA VAL A 1 -1.71 11.81 -4.32
C VAL A 1 -0.19 11.62 -4.47
N ALA A 2 0.52 11.09 -3.46
CA ALA A 2 1.98 10.96 -3.47
C ALA A 2 2.58 10.27 -4.73
N VAL A 3 2.02 9.13 -5.16
CA VAL A 3 2.51 8.41 -6.35
C VAL A 3 2.36 9.23 -7.64
N HIS A 4 1.27 10.01 -7.77
CA HIS A 4 1.06 10.90 -8.89
C HIS A 4 2.11 12.01 -8.94
N GLU A 5 2.36 12.67 -7.82
CA GLU A 5 3.40 13.70 -7.71
C GLU A 5 4.80 13.12 -7.98
N GLY A 6 5.05 11.90 -7.51
CA GLY A 6 6.26 11.15 -7.81
C GLY A 6 6.46 10.92 -9.32
N LEU A 7 5.42 10.46 -10.01
CA LEU A 7 5.46 10.27 -11.46
C LEU A 7 5.69 11.59 -12.20
N LEU A 8 4.98 12.67 -11.83
CA LEU A 8 5.21 13.99 -12.42
C LEU A 8 6.65 14.47 -12.21
N LYS A 9 7.19 14.31 -11.00
CA LYS A 9 8.57 14.70 -10.68
C LYS A 9 9.61 13.90 -11.46
N HIS A 10 9.42 12.59 -11.58
CA HIS A 10 10.44 11.67 -12.11
C HIS A 10 10.30 11.39 -13.62
N ARG A 11 9.11 11.60 -14.20
CA ARG A 11 8.78 11.29 -15.61
C ARG A 11 8.16 12.46 -16.37
N GLY A 12 7.70 13.51 -15.68
CA GLY A 12 7.04 14.67 -16.31
C GLY A 12 5.57 14.43 -16.70
N GLU A 13 5.08 13.20 -16.52
CA GLU A 13 3.71 12.80 -16.82
C GLU A 13 3.21 11.78 -15.80
N SER A 14 1.90 11.67 -15.67
CA SER A 14 1.23 10.70 -14.79
C SER A 14 0.01 10.11 -15.50
N PRO A 15 -0.28 8.80 -15.34
CA PRO A 15 -1.48 8.18 -15.86
C PRO A 15 -2.75 8.54 -15.07
N PHE A 16 -2.62 9.16 -13.90
CA PHE A 16 -3.73 9.68 -13.10
C PHE A 16 -4.08 11.10 -13.57
N ASP A 17 -5.31 11.28 -14.07
CA ASP A 17 -5.86 12.54 -14.54
C ASP A 17 -6.76 13.23 -13.48
N ASP A 18 -7.27 14.42 -13.75
CA ASP A 18 -8.13 15.15 -12.81
C ASP A 18 -9.36 14.33 -12.40
N LYS A 19 -9.95 13.58 -13.34
CA LYS A 19 -11.09 12.68 -13.08
C LYS A 19 -10.76 11.56 -12.11
N TRP A 20 -9.51 11.12 -12.04
CA TRP A 20 -9.06 10.15 -11.05
C TRP A 20 -9.20 10.72 -9.64
N PHE A 21 -8.80 11.98 -9.43
CA PHE A 21 -8.82 12.65 -8.13
C PHE A 21 -10.20 13.15 -7.71
N GLU A 22 -11.13 13.29 -8.65
CA GLU A 22 -12.54 13.57 -8.35
C GLU A 22 -13.30 12.34 -7.80
N ARG A 23 -12.72 11.13 -7.89
CA ARG A 23 -13.36 9.91 -7.38
C ARG A 23 -13.40 9.96 -5.84
N PRO A 24 -14.48 9.48 -5.21
CA PRO A 24 -14.52 9.33 -3.76
C PRO A 24 -13.36 8.44 -3.28
N ASP A 25 -12.49 9.00 -2.44
CA ASP A 25 -11.46 8.23 -1.75
C ASP A 25 -12.00 7.66 -0.43
N THR A 26 -11.22 6.74 0.13
CA THR A 26 -11.49 6.14 1.44
C THR A 26 -10.28 6.25 2.36
N ASP A 27 -9.38 7.20 2.10
CA ASP A 27 -8.08 7.28 2.79
C ASP A 27 -8.32 7.56 4.29
N HIS A 28 -9.30 8.40 4.61
CA HIS A 28 -9.75 8.67 5.97
C HIS A 28 -10.25 7.44 6.76
N ARG A 29 -10.47 6.30 6.08
CA ARG A 29 -10.88 5.03 6.70
C ARG A 29 -9.71 4.08 6.94
N VAL A 30 -8.52 4.38 6.42
CA VAL A 30 -7.32 3.57 6.65
C VAL A 30 -7.00 3.61 8.14
N THR A 31 -6.84 2.44 8.76
CA THR A 31 -6.56 2.29 10.20
C THR A 31 -5.25 1.57 10.45
N THR A 32 -4.61 1.03 9.42
CA THR A 32 -3.41 0.20 9.54
C THR A 32 -2.51 0.43 8.33
N ARG A 33 -1.22 0.66 8.55
CA ARG A 33 -0.21 0.87 7.50
C ARG A 33 0.96 -0.08 7.71
N ILE A 34 1.22 -0.96 6.76
CA ILE A 34 2.32 -1.93 6.83
C ILE A 34 3.48 -1.40 6.01
N GLU A 35 4.67 -1.31 6.61
CA GLU A 35 5.88 -0.96 5.87
C GLU A 35 6.29 -2.11 4.96
N VAL A 36 6.30 -1.87 3.64
CA VAL A 36 6.59 -2.84 2.60
C VAL A 36 7.68 -2.37 1.62
N GLY A 37 8.33 -1.24 1.90
CA GLY A 37 9.34 -0.63 1.02
C GLY A 37 10.42 -1.61 0.56
N ASP A 38 10.99 -2.38 1.49
CA ASP A 38 12.03 -3.39 1.22
C ASP A 38 11.54 -4.57 0.34
N PHE A 39 10.22 -4.69 0.13
CA PHE A 39 9.58 -5.79 -0.59
C PHE A 39 8.93 -5.37 -1.91
N MET A 40 9.12 -4.12 -2.36
CA MET A 40 8.54 -3.65 -3.63
C MET A 40 8.99 -4.50 -4.84
N TRP A 41 10.18 -5.09 -4.80
CA TRP A 41 10.64 -6.04 -5.81
C TRP A 41 9.70 -7.24 -5.97
N ALA A 42 9.14 -7.75 -4.88
CA ALA A 42 8.22 -8.89 -4.92
C ALA A 42 6.89 -8.50 -5.57
N ARG A 43 6.41 -7.29 -5.29
CA ARG A 43 5.24 -6.70 -5.96
C ARG A 43 5.45 -6.61 -7.47
N THR A 44 6.56 -6.02 -7.90
CA THR A 44 6.87 -5.84 -9.33
C THR A 44 7.00 -7.18 -10.06
N GLN A 45 7.73 -8.14 -9.49
CA GLN A 45 7.85 -9.48 -10.10
C GLN A 45 6.51 -10.21 -10.16
N SER A 46 5.67 -10.09 -9.13
CA SER A 46 4.34 -10.69 -9.12
C SER A 46 3.45 -10.10 -10.21
N LEU A 47 3.40 -8.78 -10.36
CA LEU A 47 2.62 -8.12 -11.42
C LEU A 47 3.09 -8.56 -12.82
N LEU A 48 4.40 -8.62 -13.05
CA LEU A 48 4.97 -9.07 -14.32
C LEU A 48 4.64 -10.55 -14.63
N ALA A 49 4.61 -11.41 -13.61
CA ALA A 49 4.21 -12.82 -13.79
C ALA A 49 2.76 -12.96 -14.26
N HIS A 50 1.90 -11.97 -13.99
CA HIS A 50 0.50 -11.92 -14.42
C HIS A 50 0.28 -11.12 -15.71
N ALA A 51 1.22 -11.17 -16.66
CA ALA A 51 1.23 -10.39 -17.91
C ALA A 51 -0.06 -10.47 -18.77
N THR A 52 -0.86 -11.54 -18.65
CA THR A 52 -2.15 -11.63 -19.36
C THR A 52 -3.23 -10.71 -18.77
N GLN A 53 -3.06 -10.29 -17.51
CA GLN A 53 -4.00 -9.46 -16.75
C GLN A 53 -3.46 -8.03 -16.56
N VAL A 54 -2.14 -7.89 -16.46
CA VAL A 54 -1.45 -6.62 -16.24
C VAL A 54 -0.53 -6.37 -17.44
N ASP A 55 -0.75 -5.26 -18.13
CA ASP A 55 0.14 -4.82 -19.21
C ASP A 55 1.55 -4.53 -18.64
N PRO A 56 2.59 -5.28 -19.03
CA PRO A 56 3.96 -5.11 -18.53
C PRO A 56 4.58 -3.75 -18.82
N THR A 57 3.97 -2.95 -19.69
CA THR A 57 4.45 -1.62 -20.10
C THR A 57 3.64 -0.47 -19.50
N ALA A 58 2.60 -0.76 -18.72
CA ALA A 58 1.73 0.25 -18.16
C ALA A 58 2.43 1.10 -17.08
N ALA A 59 2.56 2.40 -17.34
CA ALA A 59 3.12 3.38 -16.40
C ALA A 59 2.37 3.45 -15.06
N PHE A 60 1.08 3.06 -15.04
CA PHE A 60 0.29 2.93 -13.82
C PHE A 60 0.92 1.97 -12.80
N TRP A 61 1.54 0.88 -13.28
CA TRP A 61 2.15 -0.14 -12.43
C TRP A 61 3.66 0.03 -12.31
N PHE A 62 4.31 0.43 -13.41
CA PHE A 62 5.76 0.35 -13.61
C PHE A 62 6.42 1.70 -13.95
N GLY A 63 5.70 2.82 -13.81
CA GLY A 63 6.25 4.14 -14.13
C GLY A 63 7.35 4.61 -13.17
N LEU A 64 7.31 4.14 -11.92
CA LEU A 64 8.36 4.32 -10.91
C LEU A 64 9.11 3.00 -10.71
N SER A 65 10.41 3.09 -10.44
CA SER A 65 11.20 1.95 -9.96
C SER A 65 10.78 1.55 -8.54
N ASP A 66 11.12 0.33 -8.13
CA ASP A 66 10.82 -0.18 -6.78
C ASP A 66 11.36 0.74 -5.68
N GLN A 67 12.57 1.29 -5.86
CA GLN A 67 13.17 2.24 -4.92
C GLN A 67 12.42 3.58 -4.92
N GLU A 68 12.11 4.15 -6.09
CA GLU A 68 11.35 5.40 -6.16
C GLU A 68 9.97 5.25 -5.49
N LEU A 69 9.29 4.12 -5.74
CA LEU A 69 7.99 3.85 -5.12
C LEU A 69 8.10 3.68 -3.60
N ALA A 70 9.12 2.95 -3.12
CA ALA A 70 9.39 2.80 -1.69
C ALA A 70 9.71 4.14 -1.02
N ASP A 71 10.48 5.02 -1.65
CA ASP A 71 10.82 6.35 -1.12
C ASP A 71 9.58 7.28 -1.02
N ILE A 72 8.63 7.12 -1.94
CA ILE A 72 7.43 7.96 -2.04
C ILE A 72 6.32 7.46 -1.12
N TYR A 73 6.05 6.16 -1.12
CA TYR A 73 4.96 5.55 -0.37
C TYR A 73 5.32 4.11 0.01
N PRO A 74 6.06 3.90 1.12
CA PRO A 74 6.52 2.57 1.55
C PRO A 74 5.42 1.76 2.22
N TRP A 75 4.15 2.14 2.09
CA TRP A 75 3.04 1.60 2.88
C TRP A 75 2.10 0.75 2.04
N GLU A 76 1.63 -0.35 2.63
CA GLU A 76 0.39 -1.00 2.24
C GLU A 76 -0.69 -0.67 3.28
N ASP A 77 -1.79 -0.07 2.82
CA ASP A 77 -2.86 0.43 3.68
C ASP A 77 -4.01 -0.55 3.83
N TRP A 78 -4.53 -0.67 5.05
CA TRP A 78 -5.66 -1.53 5.38
C TRP A 78 -6.71 -0.79 6.22
N ILE A 79 -7.95 -1.28 6.11
CA ILE A 79 -9.09 -0.86 6.92
C ILE A 79 -9.47 -2.02 7.83
N LEU A 80 -9.33 -1.85 9.14
CA LEU A 80 -9.74 -2.84 10.13
C LEU A 80 -11.27 -2.83 10.23
N ALA A 81 -11.90 -3.79 9.56
CA ALA A 81 -13.37 -3.88 9.51
C ALA A 81 -14.00 -4.32 10.85
N ARG A 82 -13.24 -5.05 11.68
CA ARG A 82 -13.71 -5.60 12.96
C ARG A 82 -12.53 -5.94 13.86
N SER A 83 -12.60 -5.56 15.13
CA SER A 83 -11.66 -6.01 16.17
C SER A 83 -12.34 -6.92 17.18
N LEU A 84 -11.59 -7.90 17.68
CA LEU A 84 -11.95 -8.74 18.83
C LEU A 84 -10.99 -8.51 20.02
N VAL A 85 -10.00 -7.64 19.86
CA VAL A 85 -8.88 -7.45 20.80
C VAL A 85 -8.74 -6.01 21.29
N GLY A 86 -9.67 -5.12 20.93
CA GLY A 86 -9.65 -3.72 21.37
C GLY A 86 -10.53 -2.82 20.51
N GLU A 87 -10.40 -1.52 20.74
CA GLU A 87 -11.00 -0.50 19.88
C GLU A 87 -10.30 -0.46 18.50
N ILE A 88 -11.04 -0.05 17.48
CA ILE A 88 -10.49 0.12 16.12
C ILE A 88 -9.70 1.44 16.10
N PRO A 89 -8.42 1.44 15.67
CA PRO A 89 -7.61 2.66 15.60
C PRO A 89 -8.19 3.71 14.67
N SER A 90 -7.83 4.96 14.90
CA SER A 90 -8.17 6.06 13.98
C SER A 90 -7.15 6.17 12.84
N HIS A 91 -7.48 6.92 11.81
CA HIS A 91 -6.56 7.21 10.71
C HIS A 91 -5.28 7.93 11.14
N ASP A 92 -5.38 8.78 12.16
CA ASP A 92 -4.27 9.60 12.63
C ASP A 92 -3.33 8.83 13.58
N GLU A 93 -3.83 7.72 14.14
CA GLU A 93 -3.09 6.80 15.00
C GLU A 93 -3.29 5.35 14.53
N PRO A 94 -2.77 4.98 13.35
CA PRO A 94 -2.99 3.66 12.78
C PRO A 94 -2.13 2.59 13.45
N GLU A 95 -2.49 1.33 13.23
CA GLU A 95 -1.62 0.18 13.47
C GLU A 95 -0.49 0.12 12.45
N TYR A 96 0.66 -0.41 12.87
CA TYR A 96 1.80 -0.65 11.96
C TYR A 96 2.08 -2.14 11.71
N THR A 97 1.20 -2.99 12.23
CA THR A 97 1.26 -4.45 12.07
C THR A 97 -0.14 -5.02 12.24
N LEU A 98 -0.47 -6.06 11.46
CA LEU A 98 -1.74 -6.78 11.58
C LEU A 98 -1.87 -7.58 12.89
N PHE A 99 -0.78 -7.65 13.68
CA PHE A 99 -0.73 -8.40 14.94
C PHE A 99 -0.87 -7.52 16.18
N GLN A 100 -1.09 -6.21 16.03
CA GLN A 100 -1.23 -5.31 17.17
C GLN A 100 -2.41 -5.75 18.07
N GLY A 101 -2.17 -5.86 19.37
CA GLY A 101 -3.17 -6.35 20.33
C GLY A 101 -3.36 -7.88 20.38
N ILE A 102 -2.73 -8.65 19.48
CA ILE A 102 -2.74 -10.12 19.55
C ILE A 102 -1.66 -10.59 20.53
N SER A 103 -2.07 -11.32 21.57
CA SER A 103 -1.14 -11.97 22.48
C SER A 103 -0.43 -13.13 21.79
N ALA A 104 0.89 -13.22 21.93
CA ALA A 104 1.66 -14.39 21.51
C ALA A 104 1.39 -15.56 22.46
N SER A 105 0.31 -16.30 22.24
CA SER A 105 0.03 -17.54 22.98
C SER A 105 0.86 -18.67 22.36
N ILE A 106 2.02 -18.98 22.93
CA ILE A 106 2.71 -20.25 22.62
C ILE A 106 2.32 -21.25 23.70
N GLU A 107 1.28 -22.05 23.45
CA GLU A 107 1.12 -23.31 24.19
C GLU A 107 2.12 -24.32 23.63
N VAL A 108 3.30 -24.39 24.26
CA VAL A 108 4.18 -25.55 24.06
C VAL A 108 3.56 -26.69 24.86
N VAL A 109 2.81 -27.56 24.17
CA VAL A 109 2.38 -28.82 24.75
C VAL A 109 3.64 -29.69 24.91
N SER A 110 4.07 -29.87 26.16
CA SER A 110 5.15 -30.80 26.54
C SER A 110 4.68 -32.26 26.45
#